data_AF-A0A2I0AJ28-F1
#
_entry.id   AF-A0A2I0AJ28-F1
#
_cell.length_a   1.000
_cell.length_b   1.000
_cell.length_c   1.000
_cell.angle_alpha   90.00
_cell.angle_beta   90.00
_cell.angle_gamma   90.00
#
_symmetry.space_group_name_H-M   'P 1'
#
loop_
_entity.id
_entity.type
_entity.pdbx_description
1 polymer ?
#
loop_
_entity_poly.entity_id
_entity_poly.type
_entity_poly.pdbx_seq_one_letter_code
_entity_poly.pdbx_strand_id
1 'polypeptide(L)'
;MRVQASKLDLLSKTTPPLPSSSPSISSLIFEPFSSSLALRLSDSSYLLLPSFFPLSSSPPSLPPTSVPPISAASFLRLLPAGRVLFLAAAPIAAGAALALRAWILLAEPPRFAAARLTYKKSSPASLPLAHGFGVQLAGAVNYFVVHAPAAGQIWIMAARIEDGEKLCIELVKCAVVECELPIYSISVSPGVMVLGEMGGVRVFPLRPLVKGNEVKAKGNGPGVTSGNSVDRLMELRKSVVPNGVVASASSLGRGGKAELPKDGKAGGQNDQCKLRCARLHQKSGDFCSFPMELNSDNATPESCTGARPSVKAISVQVLSQKQFLVLDTSGDLHLLTQSGRFTASETKANSSGSSKFTNLNYLDLDMKLQAFAVISGSEFVWITDGAYSVHVMSMIDIISPDKDDNDKDVKEMKTILSAAQVIFTSEKVQHMVALSANAVLVLGQTSVFAYSIL
;
A
#
# COMPACT_ATOMS: atom_id res chain seq x y z
N MET A 1 5.92 20.21 -25.89
CA MET A 1 5.86 18.76 -25.62
C MET A 1 5.37 18.02 -26.84
N ARG A 2 6.07 16.97 -27.27
CA ARG A 2 5.57 16.06 -28.31
C ARG A 2 4.90 14.87 -27.63
N VAL A 3 3.79 14.37 -28.19
CA VAL A 3 3.13 13.16 -27.70
C VAL A 3 3.45 12.00 -28.63
N GLN A 4 3.85 10.88 -28.05
CA GLN A 4 3.94 9.61 -28.74
C GLN A 4 2.82 8.70 -28.27
N ALA A 5 2.16 8.02 -29.20
CA ALA A 5 1.08 7.08 -28.91
C ALA A 5 1.34 5.74 -29.62
N SER A 6 1.01 4.64 -28.95
CA SER A 6 1.12 3.29 -29.49
C SER A 6 -0.11 2.48 -29.09
N LYS A 7 -0.80 1.89 -30.08
CA LYS A 7 -1.86 0.90 -29.84
C LYS A 7 -1.21 -0.46 -29.60
N LEU A 8 -1.61 -1.12 -28.52
CA LEU A 8 -1.01 -2.37 -28.08
C LEU A 8 -1.95 -3.55 -28.30
N ASP A 9 -1.56 -4.42 -29.22
CA ASP A 9 -2.26 -5.68 -29.45
C ASP A 9 -1.71 -6.76 -28.50
N LEU A 10 -2.12 -6.71 -27.23
CA LEU A 10 -1.59 -7.58 -26.17
C LEU A 10 -2.14 -9.01 -26.19
N LEU A 11 -3.31 -9.23 -26.81
CA LEU A 11 -4.01 -10.53 -26.85
C LEU A 11 -3.89 -11.26 -28.20
N SER A 12 -3.70 -10.53 -29.31
CA SER A 12 -3.75 -11.12 -30.66
C SER A 12 -2.49 -11.89 -31.04
N LYS A 13 -1.38 -11.69 -30.34
CA LYS A 13 -0.09 -12.33 -30.63
C LYS A 13 0.11 -13.69 -29.95
N THR A 14 -0.83 -14.14 -29.11
CA THR A 14 -0.66 -15.33 -28.26
C THR A 14 -1.53 -16.53 -28.63
N THR A 15 -2.38 -16.45 -29.65
CA THR A 15 -3.33 -17.55 -29.97
C THR A 15 -3.75 -17.57 -31.45
N PRO A 16 -3.81 -18.74 -32.13
CA PRO A 16 -4.40 -18.86 -33.47
C PRO A 16 -5.91 -18.55 -33.47
N PRO A 17 -6.53 -18.25 -34.64
CA PRO A 17 -7.89 -17.70 -34.68
C PRO A 17 -8.93 -18.80 -34.39
N LEU A 18 -9.85 -18.52 -33.44
CA LEU A 18 -11.24 -19.02 -33.22
C LEU A 18 -11.57 -19.01 -31.69
N PRO A 19 -12.84 -18.99 -31.22
CA PRO A 19 -14.10 -18.41 -31.71
C PRO A 19 -14.48 -17.11 -30.93
N SER A 20 -15.70 -16.61 -31.09
CA SER A 20 -16.25 -15.29 -30.70
C SER A 20 -16.25 -14.88 -29.21
N SER A 21 -15.52 -15.57 -28.33
CA SER A 21 -15.49 -15.30 -26.88
C SER A 21 -14.06 -15.25 -26.32
N SER A 22 -13.15 -14.55 -26.99
CA SER A 22 -11.82 -14.30 -26.43
C SER A 22 -11.92 -13.45 -25.16
N PRO A 23 -11.15 -13.76 -24.11
CA PRO A 23 -11.16 -12.97 -22.89
C PRO A 23 -10.64 -11.56 -23.18
N SER A 24 -11.41 -10.53 -22.79
CA SER A 24 -10.99 -9.14 -22.90
C SER A 24 -10.22 -8.71 -21.65
N ILE A 25 -9.42 -7.65 -21.77
CA ILE A 25 -8.69 -7.08 -20.64
C ILE A 25 -9.68 -6.26 -19.79
N SER A 26 -9.75 -6.54 -18.50
CA SER A 26 -10.67 -5.88 -17.55
C SER A 26 -9.96 -4.86 -16.64
N SER A 27 -8.70 -5.09 -16.30
CA SER A 27 -7.89 -4.15 -15.51
C SER A 27 -6.39 -4.40 -15.70
N LEU A 28 -5.60 -3.41 -15.28
CA LEU A 28 -4.15 -3.37 -15.46
C LEU A 28 -3.49 -3.13 -14.11
N ILE A 29 -2.40 -3.85 -13.81
CA ILE A 29 -1.55 -3.57 -12.65
C ILE A 29 -0.11 -3.48 -13.16
N PHE A 30 0.57 -2.39 -12.82
CA PHE A 30 1.94 -2.15 -13.25
C PHE A 30 2.88 -2.01 -12.05
N GLU A 31 4.07 -2.60 -12.16
CA GLU A 31 5.15 -2.47 -11.21
C GLU A 31 6.30 -1.66 -11.87
N PRO A 32 6.56 -0.43 -11.41
CA PRO A 32 7.46 0.48 -12.11
C PRO A 32 8.95 0.13 -11.99
N PHE A 33 9.39 -0.60 -10.98
CA PHE A 33 10.82 -0.88 -10.79
C PHE A 33 11.37 -1.92 -11.77
N SER A 34 10.59 -2.97 -12.06
CA SER A 34 10.92 -4.03 -13.01
C SER A 34 10.20 -3.88 -14.36
N SER A 35 9.43 -2.81 -14.52
CA SER A 35 8.51 -2.61 -15.63
C SER A 35 7.59 -3.82 -15.86
N SER A 36 7.13 -4.47 -14.80
CA SER A 36 6.29 -5.67 -14.94
C SER A 36 4.83 -5.28 -15.06
N LEU A 37 4.12 -5.88 -16.02
CA LEU A 37 2.70 -5.64 -16.25
C LEU A 37 1.90 -6.91 -16.00
N ALA A 38 0.82 -6.79 -15.24
CA ALA A 38 -0.18 -7.82 -15.08
C ALA A 38 -1.49 -7.36 -15.72
N LEU A 39 -2.00 -8.16 -16.67
CA LEU A 39 -3.28 -7.95 -17.33
C LEU A 39 -4.30 -8.84 -16.67
N ARG A 40 -5.36 -8.27 -16.08
CA ARG A 40 -6.52 -9.06 -15.66
C ARG A 40 -7.43 -9.27 -16.85
N LEU A 41 -7.84 -10.51 -17.06
CA LEU A 41 -8.78 -10.88 -18.10
C LEU A 41 -10.23 -10.91 -17.57
N SER A 42 -11.21 -10.96 -18.47
CA SER A 42 -12.64 -10.99 -18.12
C SER A 42 -13.05 -12.26 -17.37
N ASP A 43 -12.30 -13.34 -17.52
CA ASP A 43 -12.45 -14.60 -16.77
C ASP A 43 -11.76 -14.57 -15.38
N SER A 44 -11.27 -13.40 -14.95
CA SER A 44 -10.48 -13.18 -13.72
C SER A 44 -9.12 -13.88 -13.66
N SER A 45 -8.65 -14.47 -14.76
CA SER A 45 -7.27 -14.90 -14.91
C SER A 45 -6.33 -13.71 -15.15
N TYR A 46 -5.03 -13.94 -15.02
CA TYR A 46 -4.02 -12.90 -15.25
C TYR A 46 -2.96 -13.35 -16.26
N LEU A 47 -2.47 -12.41 -17.06
CA LEU A 47 -1.27 -12.57 -17.87
C LEU A 47 -0.17 -11.68 -17.32
N LEU A 48 0.96 -12.28 -16.96
CA LEU A 48 2.13 -11.56 -16.47
C LEU A 48 3.14 -11.35 -17.61
N LEU A 49 3.41 -10.09 -17.91
CA LEU A 49 4.41 -9.67 -18.87
C LEU A 49 5.62 -9.12 -18.09
N PRO A 50 6.78 -9.80 -18.15
CA PRO A 50 8.02 -9.26 -17.61
C PRO A 50 8.56 -8.16 -18.53
N SER A 51 9.22 -7.14 -17.97
CA SER A 51 9.99 -6.14 -18.72
C SER A 51 9.21 -5.46 -19.87
N PHE A 52 8.04 -4.91 -19.55
CA PHE A 52 7.13 -4.27 -20.49
C PHE A 52 7.62 -2.87 -20.90
N PHE A 53 7.96 -2.71 -22.18
CA PHE A 53 8.34 -1.44 -22.79
C PHE A 53 7.47 -1.16 -24.02
N PRO A 54 6.31 -0.50 -23.86
CA PRO A 54 5.31 -0.37 -24.92
C PRO A 54 5.73 0.53 -26.10
N LEU A 55 6.79 1.30 -25.91
CA LEU A 55 7.34 2.23 -26.91
C LEU A 55 8.60 1.67 -27.59
N SER A 56 9.04 0.47 -27.21
CA SER A 56 10.11 -0.23 -27.91
C SER A 56 9.55 -0.91 -29.16
N SER A 57 10.26 -0.80 -30.28
CA SER A 57 9.96 -1.51 -31.53
C SER A 57 10.26 -3.01 -31.46
N SER A 58 10.93 -3.48 -30.41
CA SER A 58 11.27 -4.89 -30.23
C SER A 58 10.08 -5.68 -29.66
N PRO A 59 9.68 -6.81 -30.25
CA PRO A 59 8.63 -7.66 -29.67
C PRO A 59 9.03 -8.15 -28.28
N PRO A 60 8.08 -8.38 -27.36
CA PRO A 60 8.38 -9.07 -26.11
C PRO A 60 9.01 -10.41 -26.44
N SER A 61 10.22 -10.65 -25.93
CA SER A 61 11.03 -11.80 -26.34
C SER A 61 10.51 -13.14 -25.83
N LEU A 62 9.54 -13.14 -24.91
CA LEU A 62 9.07 -14.33 -24.20
C LEU A 62 7.54 -14.33 -24.03
N PRO A 63 6.91 -15.52 -24.03
CA PRO A 63 5.47 -15.63 -23.82
C PRO A 63 5.08 -15.17 -22.41
N PRO A 64 3.90 -14.53 -22.25
CA PRO A 64 3.40 -14.14 -20.94
C PRO A 64 3.17 -15.36 -20.06
N THR A 65 3.33 -15.19 -18.75
CA THR A 65 3.00 -16.25 -17.78
C THR A 65 1.53 -16.17 -17.44
N SER A 66 0.78 -17.24 -17.72
CA SER A 66 -0.63 -17.34 -17.34
C SER A 66 -0.77 -17.68 -15.85
N VAL A 67 -1.67 -16.95 -15.19
CA VAL A 67 -2.07 -17.13 -13.80
C VAL A 67 -3.55 -17.49 -13.80
N PRO A 68 -3.95 -18.55 -13.08
CA PRO A 68 -5.35 -18.98 -13.04
C PRO A 68 -6.27 -17.90 -12.43
N PRO A 69 -7.60 -18.05 -12.54
CA PRO A 69 -8.55 -17.12 -11.95
C PRO A 69 -8.32 -16.90 -10.45
N ILE A 70 -8.20 -15.62 -10.06
CA ILE A 70 -7.93 -15.17 -8.69
C ILE A 70 -8.84 -13.99 -8.33
N SER A 71 -9.03 -13.76 -7.04
CA SER A 71 -9.93 -12.70 -6.56
C SER A 71 -9.23 -11.34 -6.45
N ALA A 72 -7.99 -11.35 -5.96
CA ALA A 72 -7.17 -10.16 -5.81
C ALA A 72 -5.71 -10.46 -6.13
N ALA A 73 -5.03 -9.44 -6.64
CA ALA A 73 -3.63 -9.54 -6.99
C ALA A 73 -2.90 -8.22 -6.74
N SER A 74 -1.60 -8.29 -6.50
CA SER A 74 -0.76 -7.12 -6.29
C SER A 74 0.71 -7.49 -6.48
N PHE A 75 1.52 -6.53 -6.92
CA PHE A 75 2.96 -6.71 -6.92
C PHE A 75 3.56 -6.43 -5.55
N LEU A 76 4.63 -7.14 -5.22
CA LEU A 76 5.43 -6.95 -4.02
C LEU A 76 6.91 -7.02 -4.36
N ARG A 77 7.69 -6.05 -3.91
CA ARG A 77 9.14 -6.04 -4.06
C ARG A 77 9.81 -6.54 -2.78
N LEU A 78 10.74 -7.49 -2.91
CA LEU A 78 11.55 -7.98 -1.81
C LEU A 78 12.95 -7.36 -1.82
N LEU A 79 13.29 -6.66 -0.73
CA LEU A 79 14.61 -6.14 -0.43
C LEU A 79 15.26 -6.94 0.72
N PRO A 80 16.58 -7.14 0.71
CA PRO A 80 17.57 -6.51 -0.19
C PRO A 80 17.74 -7.19 -1.56
N ALA A 81 17.15 -8.36 -1.78
CA ALA A 81 17.38 -9.17 -2.99
C ALA A 81 16.93 -8.51 -4.32
N GLY A 82 16.13 -7.44 -4.26
CA GLY A 82 15.63 -6.72 -5.44
C GLY A 82 14.66 -7.53 -6.30
N ARG A 83 14.04 -8.59 -5.74
CA ARG A 83 13.13 -9.48 -6.46
C ARG A 83 11.72 -8.91 -6.49
N VAL A 84 11.01 -9.11 -7.59
CA VAL A 84 9.61 -8.73 -7.74
C VAL A 84 8.73 -9.98 -7.71
N LEU A 85 7.63 -9.88 -6.97
CA LEU A 85 6.64 -10.92 -6.79
C LEU A 85 5.30 -10.43 -7.31
N PHE A 86 4.61 -11.28 -8.03
CA PHE A 86 3.18 -11.15 -8.23
C PHE A 86 2.48 -12.02 -7.19
N LEU A 87 1.77 -11.39 -6.25
CA LEU A 87 0.98 -12.07 -5.23
C LEU A 87 -0.47 -12.16 -5.67
N ALA A 88 -1.09 -13.30 -5.39
CA ALA A 88 -2.49 -13.56 -5.66
C ALA A 88 -3.20 -14.19 -4.48
N ALA A 89 -4.46 -13.82 -4.28
CA ALA A 89 -5.36 -14.43 -3.32
C ALA A 89 -6.54 -15.10 -4.03
N ALA A 90 -6.82 -16.35 -3.65
CA ALA A 90 -7.96 -17.11 -4.16
C ALA A 90 -8.75 -17.75 -3.00
N PRO A 91 -10.08 -17.89 -3.12
CA PRO A 91 -10.88 -18.58 -2.12
C PRO A 91 -10.57 -20.08 -2.09
N ILE A 92 -10.56 -20.65 -0.91
CA ILE A 92 -10.50 -22.11 -0.66
C ILE A 92 -11.55 -22.49 0.37
N ALA A 93 -11.80 -23.79 0.52
CA ALA A 93 -12.78 -24.32 1.48
C ALA A 93 -14.13 -23.61 1.38
N ALA A 94 -14.69 -23.55 0.16
CA ALA A 94 -15.94 -22.85 -0.16
C ALA A 94 -15.95 -21.35 0.23
N GLY A 95 -14.77 -20.71 0.29
CA GLY A 95 -14.62 -19.30 0.64
C GLY A 95 -14.43 -19.03 2.13
N ALA A 96 -14.36 -20.06 2.99
CA ALA A 96 -14.07 -19.91 4.41
C ALA A 96 -12.62 -19.51 4.71
N ALA A 97 -11.71 -19.72 3.76
CA ALA A 97 -10.30 -19.36 3.87
C ALA A 97 -9.76 -18.85 2.53
N LEU A 98 -8.58 -18.22 2.58
CA LEU A 98 -7.86 -17.73 1.40
C LEU A 98 -6.58 -18.52 1.20
N ALA A 99 -6.32 -18.95 -0.03
CA ALA A 99 -5.01 -19.43 -0.45
C ALA A 99 -4.23 -18.28 -1.09
N LEU A 100 -3.00 -18.07 -0.61
CA LEU A 100 -2.05 -17.19 -1.26
C LEU A 100 -1.18 -17.97 -2.24
N ARG A 101 -0.96 -17.39 -3.41
CA ARG A 101 -0.03 -17.88 -4.42
C ARG A 101 0.90 -16.75 -4.84
N ALA A 102 2.10 -17.10 -5.29
CA ALA A 102 3.08 -16.12 -5.73
C ALA A 102 3.77 -16.58 -7.02
N TRP A 103 4.16 -15.61 -7.83
CA TRP A 103 5.09 -15.79 -8.94
C TRP A 103 6.24 -14.80 -8.80
N ILE A 104 7.47 -15.29 -8.84
CA ILE A 104 8.67 -14.47 -8.71
C ILE A 104 9.28 -14.19 -10.08
N LEU A 105 9.72 -12.95 -10.28
CA LEU A 105 10.45 -12.55 -11.47
C LEU A 105 11.91 -13.06 -11.41
N LEU A 106 12.21 -13.98 -12.31
CA LEU A 106 13.57 -14.41 -12.62
C LEU A 106 14.21 -13.40 -13.57
N ALA A 107 15.53 -13.20 -13.47
CA ALA A 107 16.23 -12.17 -14.22
C ALA A 107 16.74 -12.65 -15.59
N GLU A 108 17.12 -13.92 -15.69
CA GLU A 108 17.80 -14.48 -16.86
C GLU A 108 17.24 -15.86 -17.22
N PRO A 109 16.44 -15.98 -18.29
CA PRO A 109 15.73 -14.89 -18.96
C PRO A 109 14.64 -14.26 -18.06
N PRO A 110 14.19 -13.02 -18.34
CA PRO A 110 13.14 -12.36 -17.56
C PRO A 110 11.81 -13.10 -17.71
N ARG A 111 11.39 -13.81 -16.65
CA ARG A 111 10.14 -14.58 -16.64
C ARG A 111 9.59 -14.75 -15.24
N PHE A 112 8.27 -14.87 -15.14
CA PHE A 112 7.61 -15.21 -13.89
C PHE A 112 7.60 -16.73 -13.69
N ALA A 113 8.07 -17.18 -12.52
CA ALA A 113 8.01 -18.58 -12.10
C ALA A 113 7.19 -18.69 -10.82
N ALA A 114 6.40 -19.77 -10.68
CA ALA A 114 5.66 -20.01 -9.46
C ALA A 114 6.62 -20.11 -8.26
N ALA A 115 6.33 -19.35 -7.21
CA ALA A 115 7.08 -19.34 -5.96
C ALA A 115 6.27 -20.04 -4.86
N ARG A 116 6.95 -20.83 -4.04
CA ARG A 116 6.36 -21.53 -2.91
C ARG A 116 6.20 -20.56 -1.76
N LEU A 117 4.97 -20.39 -1.29
CA LEU A 117 4.68 -19.61 -0.08
C LEU A 117 4.55 -20.53 1.12
N THR A 118 5.22 -20.17 2.22
CA THR A 118 5.11 -20.84 3.51
C THR A 118 4.55 -19.87 4.56
N TYR A 119 3.55 -20.31 5.31
CA TYR A 119 3.00 -19.55 6.43
C TYR A 119 2.81 -20.49 7.61
N LYS A 120 3.41 -20.18 8.77
CA LYS A 120 3.45 -21.08 9.94
C LYS A 120 3.92 -22.51 9.58
N LYS A 121 4.90 -22.62 8.68
CA LYS A 121 5.41 -23.88 8.13
C LYS A 121 4.38 -24.72 7.35
N SER A 122 3.20 -24.18 7.06
CA SER A 122 2.21 -24.76 6.15
C SER A 122 2.49 -24.27 4.72
N SER A 123 2.46 -25.19 3.76
CA SER A 123 2.50 -24.89 2.33
C SER A 123 1.40 -25.69 1.62
N PRO A 124 0.54 -25.06 0.78
CA PRO A 124 0.51 -23.64 0.42
C PRO A 124 0.10 -22.75 1.60
N ALA A 125 0.49 -21.46 1.53
CA ALA A 125 0.12 -20.49 2.55
C ALA A 125 -1.39 -20.22 2.53
N SER A 126 -2.09 -20.68 3.57
CA SER A 126 -3.51 -20.45 3.77
C SER A 126 -3.75 -19.47 4.92
N LEU A 127 -4.68 -18.55 4.70
CA LEU A 127 -5.13 -17.58 5.70
C LEU A 127 -6.56 -17.93 6.12
N PRO A 128 -6.85 -18.04 7.43
CA PRO A 128 -8.20 -18.24 7.94
C PRO A 128 -8.98 -16.91 7.90
N LEU A 129 -9.19 -16.40 6.69
CA LEU A 129 -9.94 -15.20 6.38
C LEU A 129 -11.07 -15.59 5.42
N ALA A 130 -12.30 -15.24 5.75
CA ALA A 130 -13.43 -15.48 4.86
C ALA A 130 -13.33 -14.57 3.63
N HIS A 131 -13.47 -15.15 2.44
CA HIS A 131 -13.47 -14.41 1.18
C HIS A 131 -14.71 -13.52 1.06
N GLY A 132 -15.89 -14.06 1.40
CA GLY A 132 -17.17 -13.38 1.24
C GLY A 132 -17.37 -12.83 -0.18
N PHE A 133 -17.74 -11.54 -0.28
CA PHE A 133 -18.01 -10.86 -1.55
C PHE A 133 -16.75 -10.42 -2.32
N GLY A 134 -15.57 -10.53 -1.72
CA GLY A 134 -14.31 -10.12 -2.35
C GLY A 134 -13.22 -9.85 -1.33
N VAL A 135 -11.99 -9.77 -1.81
CA VAL A 135 -10.81 -9.43 -1.01
C VAL A 135 -9.98 -8.38 -1.73
N GLN A 136 -9.21 -7.60 -1.00
CA GLN A 136 -8.26 -6.65 -1.59
C GLN A 136 -6.84 -7.01 -1.17
N LEU A 137 -5.91 -6.84 -2.11
CA LEU A 137 -4.49 -7.07 -1.91
C LEU A 137 -3.72 -5.81 -2.31
N ALA A 138 -2.88 -5.32 -1.41
CA ALA A 138 -2.01 -4.18 -1.70
C ALA A 138 -0.60 -4.47 -1.18
N GLY A 139 0.38 -4.45 -2.07
CA GLY A 139 1.79 -4.69 -1.77
C GLY A 139 2.66 -3.48 -2.08
N ALA A 140 3.78 -3.37 -1.38
CA ALA A 140 4.81 -2.37 -1.67
C ALA A 140 6.20 -3.02 -1.62
N VAL A 141 6.94 -2.77 -0.55
CA VAL A 141 8.29 -3.30 -0.32
C VAL A 141 8.29 -4.11 0.97
N ASN A 142 8.62 -5.39 0.88
CA ASN A 142 8.67 -6.40 1.96
C ASN A 142 7.34 -6.67 2.69
N TYR A 143 6.39 -5.74 2.64
CA TYR A 143 5.11 -5.83 3.31
C TYR A 143 3.97 -5.74 2.31
N PHE A 144 2.93 -6.51 2.58
CA PHE A 144 1.67 -6.46 1.87
C PHE A 144 0.51 -6.61 2.85
N VAL A 145 -0.66 -6.25 2.37
CA VAL A 145 -1.88 -6.15 3.14
C VAL A 145 -2.95 -7.00 2.47
N VAL A 146 -3.62 -7.81 3.27
CA VAL A 146 -4.80 -8.60 2.85
C VAL A 146 -6.00 -8.03 3.60
N HIS A 147 -6.93 -7.43 2.87
CA HIS A 147 -8.19 -6.97 3.43
C HIS A 147 -9.31 -7.94 3.06
N ALA A 148 -9.98 -8.46 4.08
CA ALA A 148 -11.10 -9.36 3.97
C ALA A 148 -12.33 -8.70 4.62
N PRO A 149 -13.19 -8.02 3.83
CA PRO A 149 -14.39 -7.34 4.33
C PRO A 149 -15.31 -8.26 5.13
N ALA A 150 -15.49 -9.51 4.69
CA ALA A 150 -16.36 -10.47 5.37
C ALA A 150 -15.83 -10.91 6.75
N ALA A 151 -14.53 -10.81 6.98
CA ALA A 151 -13.93 -11.03 8.28
C ALA A 151 -13.82 -9.75 9.12
N GLY A 152 -14.14 -8.57 8.55
CA GLY A 152 -13.92 -7.28 9.18
C GLY A 152 -12.46 -7.06 9.56
N GLN A 153 -11.52 -7.54 8.75
CA GLN A 153 -10.10 -7.55 9.12
C GLN A 153 -9.18 -7.18 7.96
N ILE A 154 -8.15 -6.41 8.30
CA ILE A 154 -6.95 -6.20 7.50
C ILE A 154 -5.79 -6.92 8.17
N TRP A 155 -5.12 -7.82 7.44
CA TRP A 155 -3.90 -8.47 7.88
C TRP A 155 -2.69 -7.84 7.21
N ILE A 156 -1.73 -7.41 8.01
CA ILE A 156 -0.43 -6.89 7.55
C ILE A 156 0.58 -8.03 7.65
N MET A 157 1.16 -8.38 6.51
CA MET A 157 2.04 -9.52 6.33
C MET A 157 3.40 -9.03 5.81
N ALA A 158 4.47 -9.57 6.37
CA ALA A 158 5.81 -9.44 5.79
C ALA A 158 6.12 -10.68 4.97
N ALA A 159 6.87 -10.50 3.89
CA ALA A 159 7.41 -11.58 3.08
C ALA A 159 8.93 -11.49 3.05
N ARG A 160 9.60 -12.64 3.21
CA ARG A 160 11.06 -12.77 3.10
C ARG A 160 11.41 -14.03 2.33
N ILE A 161 12.52 -14.00 1.60
CA ILE A 161 13.06 -15.19 0.94
C ILE A 161 13.64 -16.10 2.03
N GLU A 162 13.34 -17.39 1.98
CA GLU A 162 13.91 -18.37 2.92
C GLU A 162 15.38 -18.64 2.57
N ASP A 163 16.23 -18.72 3.59
CA ASP A 163 17.67 -18.93 3.40
C ASP A 163 17.93 -20.29 2.73
N GLY A 164 18.49 -20.25 1.51
CA GLY A 164 18.85 -21.46 0.75
C GLY A 164 17.94 -21.79 -0.44
N GLU A 165 16.68 -21.33 -0.47
CA GLU A 165 15.75 -21.58 -1.57
C GLU A 165 15.27 -20.28 -2.23
N LYS A 166 15.83 -19.95 -3.41
CA LYS A 166 15.49 -18.72 -4.17
C LYS A 166 14.01 -18.61 -4.59
N LEU A 167 13.25 -19.70 -4.53
CA LEU A 167 11.83 -19.78 -4.90
C LEU A 167 10.90 -20.01 -3.70
N CYS A 168 11.42 -20.06 -2.47
CA CYS A 168 10.61 -20.18 -1.27
C CYS A 168 10.54 -18.87 -0.50
N ILE A 169 9.34 -18.48 -0.13
CA ILE A 169 9.06 -17.20 0.52
C ILE A 169 8.28 -17.49 1.79
N GLU A 170 8.86 -17.10 2.91
CA GLU A 170 8.22 -17.18 4.21
C GLU A 170 7.39 -15.92 4.45
N LEU A 171 6.14 -16.16 4.83
CA LEU A 171 5.20 -15.13 5.22
C LEU A 171 5.13 -15.03 6.75
N VAL A 172 5.23 -13.81 7.26
CA VAL A 172 5.15 -13.51 8.69
C VAL A 172 3.99 -12.57 8.94
N LYS A 173 3.05 -12.99 9.77
CA LYS A 173 1.93 -12.13 10.19
C LYS A 173 2.42 -11.10 11.21
N CYS A 174 2.38 -9.82 10.84
CA CYS A 174 2.92 -8.73 11.65
C CYS A 174 1.83 -8.07 12.49
N ALA A 175 0.71 -7.70 11.86
CA ALA A 175 -0.38 -7.01 12.53
C ALA A 175 -1.75 -7.38 11.96
N VAL A 176 -2.80 -7.11 12.73
CA VAL A 176 -4.21 -7.18 12.32
C VAL A 176 -4.87 -5.87 12.71
N VAL A 177 -5.59 -5.26 11.78
CA VAL A 177 -6.51 -4.16 12.05
C VAL A 177 -7.93 -4.71 11.95
N GLU A 178 -8.70 -4.61 13.02
CA GLU A 178 -10.11 -4.92 13.06
C GLU A 178 -10.91 -3.72 12.54
N CYS A 179 -11.71 -3.94 11.51
CA CYS A 179 -12.43 -2.93 10.76
C CYS A 179 -13.87 -2.84 11.25
N GLU A 180 -14.25 -1.66 11.73
CA GLU A 180 -15.62 -1.32 12.10
C GLU A 180 -16.35 -0.58 10.98
N LEU A 181 -15.59 0.12 10.13
CA LEU A 181 -16.09 0.94 9.04
C LEU A 181 -15.68 0.33 7.69
N PRO A 182 -16.52 0.50 6.65
CA PRO A 182 -16.16 0.10 5.30
C PRO A 182 -14.89 0.81 4.83
N ILE A 183 -13.99 0.05 4.20
CA ILE A 183 -12.79 0.55 3.56
C ILE A 183 -13.01 0.48 2.05
N TYR A 184 -12.85 1.62 1.37
CA TYR A 184 -13.08 1.76 -0.06
C TYR A 184 -11.81 1.60 -0.89
N SER A 185 -10.68 2.06 -0.35
CA SER A 185 -9.37 1.96 -1.01
C SER A 185 -8.27 1.66 0.00
N ILE A 186 -7.23 0.95 -0.46
CA ILE A 186 -6.05 0.63 0.35
C ILE A 186 -4.83 0.90 -0.50
N SER A 187 -3.92 1.71 0.02
CA SER A 187 -2.64 2.02 -0.61
C SER A 187 -1.52 1.69 0.38
N VAL A 188 -0.47 1.03 -0.12
CA VAL A 188 0.69 0.68 0.69
C VAL A 188 1.92 1.25 0.01
N SER A 189 2.78 1.90 0.77
CA SER A 189 4.07 2.38 0.29
C SER A 189 5.16 2.12 1.33
N PRO A 190 6.45 2.32 1.00
CA PRO A 190 7.52 2.15 1.96
C PRO A 190 7.36 3.06 3.20
N GLY A 191 6.93 2.45 4.31
CA GLY A 191 6.82 3.09 5.63
C GLY A 191 5.40 3.43 6.06
N VAL A 192 4.42 3.49 5.16
CA VAL A 192 3.04 3.86 5.49
C VAL A 192 2.01 3.00 4.75
N MET A 193 0.87 2.78 5.39
CA MET A 193 -0.34 2.20 4.82
C MET A 193 -1.46 3.25 4.96
N VAL A 194 -2.21 3.47 3.90
CA VAL A 194 -3.32 4.43 3.88
C VAL A 194 -4.62 3.72 3.54
N LEU A 195 -5.65 3.95 4.33
CA LEU A 195 -7.01 3.43 4.13
C LEU A 195 -7.92 4.58 3.72
N GLY A 196 -8.66 4.42 2.62
CA GLY A 196 -9.76 5.31 2.27
C GLY A 196 -11.04 4.87 2.99
N GLU A 197 -11.58 5.76 3.82
CA GLU A 197 -12.76 5.54 4.65
C GLU A 197 -13.90 6.48 4.23
N MET A 198 -15.04 6.37 4.91
CA MET A 198 -16.08 7.39 4.86
C MET A 198 -15.55 8.70 5.46
N GLY A 199 -15.70 9.81 4.74
CA GLY A 199 -15.35 11.15 5.21
C GLY A 199 -13.87 11.44 5.31
N GLY A 200 -12.97 10.55 4.85
CA GLY A 200 -11.55 10.74 5.10
C GLY A 200 -10.63 9.63 4.61
N VAL A 201 -9.36 9.79 4.94
CA VAL A 201 -8.36 8.72 4.89
C VAL A 201 -7.75 8.50 6.28
N ARG A 202 -7.26 7.29 6.54
CA ARG A 202 -6.52 6.95 7.75
C ARG A 202 -5.14 6.45 7.38
N VAL A 203 -4.12 7.04 7.99
CA VAL A 203 -2.73 6.68 7.73
C VAL A 203 -2.17 5.90 8.91
N PHE A 204 -1.49 4.79 8.63
CA PHE A 204 -0.81 3.93 9.57
C PHE A 204 0.68 3.84 9.25
N PRO A 205 1.59 4.21 10.17
CA PRO A 205 3.00 3.94 9.98
C PRO A 205 3.28 2.44 10.12
N LEU A 206 3.93 1.84 9.12
CA LEU A 206 4.21 0.40 9.10
C LEU A 206 5.28 0.00 10.11
N ARG A 207 6.22 0.91 10.45
CA ARG A 207 7.33 0.58 11.35
C ARG A 207 6.86 0.18 12.76
N PRO A 208 5.99 0.94 13.46
CA PRO A 208 5.40 0.49 14.72
C PRO A 208 4.63 -0.83 14.61
N LEU A 209 3.93 -1.06 13.51
CA LEU A 209 3.10 -2.25 13.29
C LEU A 209 3.93 -3.52 13.10
N VAL A 210 5.08 -3.38 12.44
CA VAL A 210 5.95 -4.50 12.09
C VAL A 210 7.05 -4.71 13.13
N LYS A 211 7.73 -3.64 13.54
CA LYS A 211 8.92 -3.65 14.42
C LYS A 211 8.62 -3.29 15.89
N GLY A 212 7.39 -2.88 16.20
CA GLY A 212 7.07 -2.31 17.51
C GLY A 212 7.69 -0.93 17.74
N ASN A 213 7.36 -0.33 18.88
CA ASN A 213 7.97 0.93 19.30
C ASN A 213 9.27 0.64 20.06
N GLU A 214 10.38 1.20 19.59
CA GLU A 214 11.60 1.30 20.39
C GLU A 214 11.37 2.30 21.51
N VAL A 215 11.05 1.81 22.72
CA VAL A 215 11.16 2.64 23.91
C VAL A 215 12.66 2.86 24.15
N LYS A 216 13.19 4.02 23.76
CA LYS A 216 14.51 4.43 24.21
C LYS A 216 14.48 4.47 25.73
N ALA A 217 15.11 3.48 26.36
CA ALA A 217 15.34 3.48 27.80
C ALA A 217 16.10 4.78 28.12
N LYS A 218 15.41 5.70 28.79
CA LYS A 218 16.01 6.95 29.28
C LYS A 218 17.13 6.51 30.22
N GLY A 219 18.39 6.70 29.80
CA GLY A 219 19.55 6.33 30.59
C GLY A 219 19.49 7.05 31.93
N ASN A 220 19.43 6.29 33.01
CA ASN A 220 19.62 6.83 34.36
C ASN A 220 21.09 7.27 34.47
N GLY A 221 21.34 8.57 34.42
CA GLY A 221 22.53 9.15 35.03
C GLY A 221 22.44 8.98 36.56
N PRO A 222 23.58 8.82 37.26
CA PRO A 222 23.58 8.67 38.71
C PRO A 222 23.40 10.06 39.35
N GLY A 223 22.39 10.22 40.20
CA GLY A 223 22.11 11.52 40.81
C GLY A 223 21.07 11.50 41.93
N VAL A 224 21.55 11.17 43.12
CA VAL A 224 21.13 11.67 44.45
C VAL A 224 19.74 11.27 45.02
N THR A 225 19.86 10.65 46.19
CA THR A 225 18.91 10.26 47.24
C THR A 225 17.90 11.33 47.69
N SER A 226 16.66 10.91 47.99
CA SER A 226 16.04 10.98 49.33
C SER A 226 14.50 10.94 49.26
N GLY A 227 13.87 10.20 50.16
CA GLY A 227 12.46 10.40 50.54
C GLY A 227 11.54 9.18 50.42
N ASN A 228 11.35 8.48 51.55
CA ASN A 228 10.39 7.40 51.75
C ASN A 228 8.93 7.82 51.48
N SER A 229 8.15 6.99 50.79
CA SER A 229 6.86 6.54 51.34
C SER A 229 6.42 5.26 50.64
N VAL A 230 5.93 4.35 51.48
CA VAL A 230 5.50 3.01 51.18
C VAL A 230 4.02 3.12 50.82
N ASP A 231 3.64 2.88 49.57
CA ASP A 231 2.34 2.29 49.32
C ASP A 231 2.31 1.50 48.02
N ARG A 232 1.93 0.24 48.18
CA ARG A 232 1.84 -0.78 47.14
C ARG A 232 0.55 -0.55 46.36
N LEU A 233 0.67 -0.13 45.11
CA LEU A 233 -0.33 -0.47 44.10
C LEU A 233 0.36 -1.16 42.93
N MET A 234 0.09 -2.47 42.79
CA MET A 234 0.42 -3.24 41.61
C MET A 234 -0.29 -2.64 40.40
N GLU A 235 0.37 -1.74 39.67
CA GLU A 235 0.03 -1.50 38.28
C GLU A 235 1.02 -2.28 37.42
N LEU A 236 0.53 -3.41 36.93
CA LEU A 236 1.17 -4.33 36.02
C LEU A 236 1.42 -3.59 34.69
N ARG A 237 2.49 -2.78 34.65
CA ARG A 237 2.98 -2.11 33.44
C ARG A 237 3.34 -3.22 32.44
N LYS A 238 2.42 -3.49 31.52
CA LYS A 238 2.67 -4.33 30.35
C LYS A 238 3.87 -3.76 29.61
N SER A 239 5.03 -4.37 29.83
CA SER A 239 6.25 -4.11 29.09
C SER A 239 5.95 -4.22 27.60
N VAL A 240 6.10 -3.12 26.87
CA VAL A 240 6.01 -3.08 25.42
C VAL A 240 7.26 -3.77 24.88
N VAL A 241 7.13 -5.07 24.60
CA VAL A 241 8.14 -5.86 23.92
C VAL A 241 8.05 -5.54 22.41
N PRO A 242 9.16 -5.32 21.71
CA PRO A 242 9.14 -5.09 20.27
C PRO A 242 8.57 -6.30 19.52
N ASN A 243 7.69 -6.05 18.56
CA ASN A 243 7.25 -7.06 17.59
C ASN A 243 8.28 -7.10 16.46
N GLY A 244 8.62 -8.26 15.91
CA GLY A 244 9.34 -8.32 14.62
C GLY A 244 10.87 -8.13 14.64
N VAL A 245 11.56 -9.24 14.37
CA VAL A 245 12.99 -9.39 13.99
C VAL A 245 14.00 -9.47 15.13
N VAL A 246 14.53 -10.68 15.32
CA VAL A 246 15.80 -10.96 16.01
C VAL A 246 16.94 -10.57 15.07
N ALA A 247 17.70 -9.53 15.41
CA ALA A 247 19.02 -9.34 14.82
C ALA A 247 19.98 -10.33 15.49
N SER A 248 20.50 -11.28 14.71
CA SER A 248 21.63 -12.11 15.13
C SER A 248 22.87 -11.22 15.17
N ALA A 249 23.34 -10.85 16.37
CA ALA A 249 24.63 -10.21 16.53
C ALA A 249 25.70 -11.31 16.61
N SER A 250 26.35 -11.58 15.49
CA SER A 250 27.57 -12.39 15.45
C SER A 250 28.73 -11.62 16.09
N SER A 251 29.32 -12.26 17.12
CA SER A 251 30.74 -12.21 17.53
C SER A 251 31.44 -10.85 17.67
N LEU A 252 31.81 -10.52 18.91
CA LEU A 252 33.15 -10.02 19.27
C LEU A 252 33.38 -10.34 20.75
N GLY A 253 34.32 -11.24 21.02
CA GLY A 253 34.62 -11.75 22.35
C GLY A 253 35.49 -10.82 23.18
N ARG A 254 35.39 -10.94 24.51
CA ARG A 254 36.54 -10.82 25.41
C ARG A 254 36.21 -11.50 26.73
N GLY A 255 37.11 -12.39 27.16
CA GLY A 255 36.90 -13.33 28.25
C GLY A 255 36.98 -12.75 29.67
N GLY A 256 36.53 -13.57 30.60
CA GLY A 256 36.70 -13.42 32.04
C GLY A 256 36.06 -14.62 32.76
N LYS A 257 36.91 -15.56 33.21
CA LYS A 257 36.56 -16.72 34.07
C LYS A 257 35.92 -16.26 35.39
N ALA A 258 34.89 -16.98 35.86
CA ALA A 258 34.75 -17.37 37.26
C ALA A 258 33.67 -18.47 37.46
N GLU A 259 34.18 -19.64 37.85
CA GLU A 259 33.68 -20.80 38.61
C GLU A 259 32.19 -21.07 38.91
N LEU A 260 31.91 -22.38 38.87
CA LEU A 260 30.68 -23.13 39.19
C LEU A 260 30.40 -23.13 40.71
N PRO A 261 29.15 -23.40 41.15
CA PRO A 261 28.87 -24.77 41.58
C PRO A 261 27.54 -25.35 41.08
N LYS A 262 27.51 -26.69 41.12
CA LYS A 262 26.48 -27.63 40.68
C LYS A 262 25.20 -27.49 41.52
N ASP A 263 24.03 -27.61 40.87
CA ASP A 263 23.18 -28.79 41.04
C ASP A 263 21.99 -28.78 40.07
N GLY A 264 21.64 -29.99 39.60
CA GLY A 264 20.85 -30.20 38.41
C GLY A 264 19.35 -29.93 38.53
N LYS A 265 18.78 -29.47 37.42
CA LYS A 265 17.49 -29.98 36.93
C LYS A 265 17.37 -29.73 35.43
N ALA A 266 17.19 -30.83 34.71
CA ALA A 266 16.86 -30.85 33.30
C ALA A 266 15.58 -30.05 33.04
N GLY A 267 15.64 -29.17 32.03
CA GLY A 267 14.53 -28.35 31.59
C GLY A 267 15.04 -27.39 30.51
N GLY A 268 15.32 -27.92 29.33
CA GLY A 268 15.64 -27.10 28.16
C GLY A 268 14.44 -26.23 27.78
N GLN A 269 14.35 -25.03 28.35
CA GLN A 269 13.50 -23.97 27.83
C GLN A 269 14.20 -23.36 26.63
N ASN A 270 13.90 -23.94 25.47
CA ASN A 270 14.12 -23.27 24.20
C ASN A 270 13.03 -22.21 24.05
N ASP A 271 13.19 -21.09 24.74
CA ASP A 271 12.32 -19.91 24.60
C ASP A 271 12.57 -19.28 23.23
N GLN A 272 12.02 -19.90 22.19
CA GLN A 272 11.82 -19.25 20.91
C GLN A 272 10.83 -18.11 21.14
N CYS A 273 11.37 -16.90 21.35
CA CYS A 273 10.62 -15.65 21.44
C CYS A 273 9.59 -15.57 20.30
N LYS A 274 8.34 -15.87 20.63
CA LYS A 274 7.22 -15.89 19.70
C LYS A 274 6.94 -14.46 19.26
N LEU A 275 7.12 -14.20 17.96
CA LEU A 275 6.73 -12.92 17.35
C LEU A 275 5.27 -12.62 17.70
N ARG A 276 5.03 -11.56 18.48
CA ARG A 276 3.69 -11.16 18.86
C ARG A 276 3.09 -10.36 17.69
N CYS A 277 1.95 -10.82 17.19
CA CYS A 277 1.18 -10.08 16.20
C CYS A 277 0.51 -8.90 16.89
N ALA A 278 0.71 -7.68 16.39
CA ALA A 278 -0.07 -6.53 16.86
C ALA A 278 -1.55 -6.73 16.47
N ARG A 279 -2.47 -6.30 17.33
CA ARG A 279 -3.90 -6.21 17.02
C ARG A 279 -4.34 -4.80 17.32
N LEU A 280 -5.03 -4.20 16.37
CA LEU A 280 -5.49 -2.83 16.43
C LEU A 280 -6.95 -2.78 16.09
N HIS A 281 -7.61 -1.78 16.66
CA HIS A 281 -8.94 -1.41 16.27
C HIS A 281 -8.87 -0.23 15.30
N GLN A 282 -9.61 -0.24 14.19
CA GLN A 282 -9.53 0.79 13.14
C GLN A 282 -9.67 2.22 13.69
N LYS A 283 -10.60 2.44 14.62
CA LYS A 283 -10.84 3.75 15.26
C LYS A 283 -9.85 4.09 16.38
N SER A 284 -9.00 3.16 16.79
CA SER A 284 -8.07 3.42 17.88
C SER A 284 -6.94 4.34 17.42
N GLY A 285 -6.58 5.33 18.25
CA GLY A 285 -5.35 6.11 18.09
C GLY A 285 -4.06 5.29 18.36
N ASP A 286 -4.20 3.99 18.62
CA ASP A 286 -3.08 3.09 18.87
C ASP A 286 -2.13 3.00 17.66
N PHE A 287 -0.84 2.84 17.96
CA PHE A 287 0.25 2.72 16.97
C PHE A 287 0.31 3.86 15.94
N CYS A 288 -0.10 5.06 16.36
CA CYS A 288 -0.02 6.28 15.56
C CYS A 288 -0.89 6.23 14.29
N SER A 289 -2.09 5.64 14.38
CA SER A 289 -3.10 5.86 13.34
C SER A 289 -3.70 7.25 13.50
N PHE A 290 -3.82 8.00 12.40
CA PHE A 290 -4.47 9.30 12.40
C PHE A 290 -5.46 9.41 11.25
N PRO A 291 -6.71 9.81 11.53
CA PRO A 291 -7.67 10.14 10.50
C PRO A 291 -7.34 11.52 9.91
N MET A 292 -7.63 11.68 8.63
CA MET A 292 -7.55 12.92 7.89
C MET A 292 -8.89 13.09 7.20
N GLU A 293 -9.67 14.05 7.68
CA GLU A 293 -11.04 14.25 7.23
C GLU A 293 -11.05 15.07 5.93
N LEU A 294 -11.91 14.68 5.00
CA LEU A 294 -12.25 15.48 3.83
C LEU A 294 -13.36 16.44 4.24
N ASN A 295 -13.05 17.73 4.37
CA ASN A 295 -14.08 18.75 4.56
C ASN A 295 -14.86 18.94 3.26
N SER A 296 -16.17 18.72 3.30
CA SER A 296 -17.08 19.11 2.23
C SER A 296 -17.74 20.44 2.57
N ASP A 297 -16.99 21.54 2.52
CA ASP A 297 -17.54 22.88 2.71
C ASP A 297 -18.16 23.39 1.41
N ASN A 298 -19.29 22.81 1.00
CA ASN A 298 -20.12 23.32 -0.10
C ASN A 298 -21.60 22.96 0.05
N ALA A 299 -22.14 23.08 1.26
CA ALA A 299 -23.59 23.10 1.46
C ALA A 299 -23.95 24.07 2.57
N THR A 300 -24.45 25.24 2.18
CA THR A 300 -25.26 26.10 3.05
C THR A 300 -26.28 25.23 3.79
N PRO A 301 -26.41 25.35 5.13
CA PRO A 301 -27.30 24.52 5.89
C PRO A 301 -28.72 25.07 5.77
N GLU A 302 -29.34 24.90 4.60
CA GLU A 302 -30.78 25.07 4.48
C GLU A 302 -31.47 23.72 4.65
N SER A 303 -32.31 23.70 5.67
CA SER A 303 -33.17 22.63 6.16
C SER A 303 -33.53 21.55 5.14
N CYS A 304 -33.22 20.30 5.46
CA CYS A 304 -34.19 19.20 5.45
C CYS A 304 -33.56 17.92 6.00
N THR A 305 -34.37 17.21 6.79
CA THR A 305 -34.12 15.90 7.39
C THR A 305 -33.79 14.87 6.31
N GLY A 306 -32.51 14.68 6.05
CA GLY A 306 -31.99 13.67 5.13
C GLY A 306 -30.52 13.45 5.44
N ALA A 307 -30.10 12.21 5.67
CA ALA A 307 -28.71 11.87 5.91
C ALA A 307 -27.85 12.43 4.75
N ARG A 308 -26.99 13.43 5.05
CA ARG A 308 -26.04 13.98 4.07
C ARG A 308 -25.27 12.82 3.43
N PRO A 309 -25.14 12.75 2.10
CA PRO A 309 -24.29 11.76 1.48
C PRO A 309 -22.85 12.03 1.93
N SER A 310 -22.34 11.15 2.78
CA SER A 310 -20.95 11.20 3.24
C SER A 310 -20.03 10.90 2.06
N VAL A 311 -19.10 11.81 1.78
CA VAL A 311 -18.05 11.67 0.78
C VAL A 311 -17.17 10.45 1.11
N LYS A 312 -16.79 9.63 0.13
CA LYS A 312 -15.94 8.44 0.35
C LYS A 312 -14.64 8.56 -0.43
N ALA A 313 -13.53 8.16 0.18
CA ALA A 313 -12.22 8.10 -0.49
C ALA A 313 -12.08 6.82 -1.33
N ILE A 314 -12.45 6.90 -2.62
CA ILE A 314 -12.56 5.74 -3.53
C ILE A 314 -11.23 5.31 -4.15
N SER A 315 -10.26 6.22 -4.25
CA SER A 315 -8.91 5.90 -4.69
C SER A 315 -7.90 6.74 -3.92
N VAL A 316 -6.85 6.09 -3.42
CA VAL A 316 -5.79 6.73 -2.65
C VAL A 316 -4.45 6.29 -3.21
N GLN A 317 -3.58 7.26 -3.51
CA GLN A 317 -2.23 6.99 -3.95
C GLN A 317 -1.21 7.75 -3.12
N VAL A 318 -0.16 7.04 -2.70
CA VAL A 318 0.91 7.62 -1.90
C VAL A 318 1.97 8.26 -2.81
N LEU A 319 2.12 9.58 -2.72
CA LEU A 319 3.15 10.33 -3.45
C LEU A 319 4.49 10.31 -2.70
N SER A 320 4.42 10.50 -1.38
CA SER A 320 5.55 10.44 -0.45
C SER A 320 5.07 9.95 0.93
N GLN A 321 5.97 9.77 1.90
CA GLN A 321 5.58 9.38 3.26
C GLN A 321 4.66 10.40 3.97
N LYS A 322 4.52 11.61 3.41
CA LYS A 322 3.72 12.70 3.98
C LYS A 322 2.68 13.27 3.02
N GLN A 323 2.65 12.81 1.77
CA GLN A 323 1.76 13.35 0.74
C GLN A 323 0.96 12.24 0.10
N PHE A 324 -0.34 12.43 0.07
CA PHE A 324 -1.31 11.45 -0.42
C PHE A 324 -2.29 12.15 -1.35
N LEU A 325 -2.56 11.52 -2.48
CA LEU A 325 -3.58 11.98 -3.42
C LEU A 325 -4.84 11.13 -3.22
N VAL A 326 -5.98 11.79 -3.05
CA VAL A 326 -7.25 11.14 -2.74
C VAL A 326 -8.29 11.59 -3.75
N LEU A 327 -8.91 10.63 -4.44
CA LEU A 327 -10.11 10.85 -5.24
C LEU A 327 -11.32 10.43 -4.43
N ASP A 328 -12.31 11.30 -4.40
CA ASP A 328 -13.56 11.05 -3.71
C ASP A 328 -14.71 10.61 -4.64
N THR A 329 -15.86 10.30 -4.04
CA THR A 329 -17.09 9.92 -4.78
C THR A 329 -17.74 11.05 -5.57
N SER A 330 -17.42 12.30 -5.27
CA SER A 330 -17.95 13.47 -5.98
C SER A 330 -17.19 13.71 -7.29
N GLY A 331 -16.03 13.09 -7.43
CA GLY A 331 -15.11 13.28 -8.55
C GLY A 331 -14.03 14.33 -8.26
N ASP A 332 -13.89 14.74 -6.99
CA ASP A 332 -12.95 15.78 -6.58
C ASP A 332 -11.64 15.16 -6.11
N LEU A 333 -10.54 15.82 -6.45
CA LEU A 333 -9.19 15.38 -6.13
C LEU A 333 -8.65 16.21 -4.97
N HIS A 334 -8.12 15.54 -3.96
CA HIS A 334 -7.62 16.17 -2.74
C HIS A 334 -6.15 15.81 -2.56
N LEU A 335 -5.29 16.80 -2.40
CA LEU A 335 -3.91 16.59 -1.98
C LEU A 335 -3.83 16.76 -0.47
N LEU A 336 -3.50 15.66 0.19
CA LEU A 336 -3.31 15.61 1.63
C LEU A 336 -1.82 15.69 1.94
N THR A 337 -1.39 16.78 2.56
CA THR A 337 -0.01 16.98 3.02
C THR A 337 0.04 16.99 4.53
N GLN A 338 0.89 16.14 5.10
CA GLN A 338 1.17 16.11 6.53
C GLN A 338 2.40 16.96 6.84
N SER A 339 2.24 18.00 7.66
CA SER A 339 3.31 18.82 8.21
C SER A 339 3.80 18.23 9.55
N GLY A 340 5.12 18.21 9.78
CA GLY A 340 5.73 17.68 11.02
C GLY A 340 6.66 16.48 10.85
N ARG A 341 7.54 16.25 11.84
CA ARG A 341 8.45 15.08 11.89
C ARG A 341 7.80 13.96 12.69
N PHE A 342 7.71 12.77 12.10
CA PHE A 342 7.36 11.56 12.84
C PHE A 342 8.42 11.29 13.91
N THR A 343 8.13 11.65 15.17
CA THR A 343 8.82 11.06 16.31
C THR A 343 7.84 10.15 17.04
N ALA A 344 8.22 8.90 17.28
CA ALA A 344 7.39 7.93 18.01
C ALA A 344 7.12 8.32 19.49
N SER A 345 7.51 9.54 19.89
CA SER A 345 7.51 10.05 21.26
C SER A 345 6.39 11.05 21.54
N GLU A 346 5.66 11.55 20.54
CA GLU A 346 4.59 12.54 20.73
C GLU A 346 3.24 11.87 20.97
N THR A 347 3.19 10.92 21.91
CA THR A 347 1.99 10.13 22.27
C THR A 347 1.33 10.60 23.56
N LYS A 348 1.52 11.86 23.97
CA LYS A 348 0.81 12.45 25.10
C LYS A 348 0.39 13.88 24.82
N ALA A 349 -0.56 14.07 23.91
CA ALA A 349 -1.44 15.23 23.92
C ALA A 349 -2.68 14.92 23.09
N ASN A 350 -3.79 14.71 23.79
CA ASN A 350 -5.15 15.07 23.43
C ASN A 350 -5.60 14.77 21.98
N SER A 351 -6.60 13.90 21.87
CA SER A 351 -7.38 13.55 20.69
C SER A 351 -8.17 14.71 20.03
N SER A 352 -7.71 15.96 20.18
CA SER A 352 -8.26 17.15 19.51
C SER A 352 -7.21 17.97 18.74
N GLY A 353 -5.99 17.46 18.56
CA GLY A 353 -4.88 18.21 17.94
C GLY A 353 -4.52 17.81 16.50
N SER A 354 -5.15 16.78 15.93
CA SER A 354 -4.74 16.20 14.62
C SER A 354 -4.83 17.20 13.45
N SER A 355 -5.73 18.19 13.51
CA SER A 355 -5.94 19.17 12.44
C SER A 355 -4.81 20.19 12.29
N LYS A 356 -3.91 20.35 13.28
CA LYS A 356 -2.83 21.35 13.23
C LYS A 356 -1.65 20.95 12.34
N PHE A 357 -1.59 19.68 11.92
CA PHE A 357 -0.45 19.09 11.21
C PHE A 357 -0.83 18.53 9.84
N THR A 358 -2.01 18.91 9.33
CA THR A 358 -2.59 18.38 8.10
C THR A 358 -3.08 19.54 7.25
N ASN A 359 -2.43 19.73 6.11
CA ASN A 359 -2.90 20.65 5.07
C ASN A 359 -3.65 19.82 4.03
N LEU A 360 -4.97 20.03 3.96
CA LEU A 360 -5.79 19.51 2.87
C LEU A 360 -5.89 20.61 1.81
N ASN A 361 -5.33 20.33 0.63
CA ASN A 361 -5.42 21.20 -0.52
C ASN A 361 -6.44 20.61 -1.48
N TYR A 362 -7.56 21.31 -1.65
CA TYR A 362 -8.52 21.01 -2.70
C TYR A 362 -7.90 21.37 -4.05
N LEU A 363 -7.89 20.41 -4.95
CA LEU A 363 -7.39 20.58 -6.30
C LEU A 363 -8.56 21.00 -7.18
N ASP A 364 -8.62 22.29 -7.50
CA ASP A 364 -9.71 22.82 -8.31
C ASP A 364 -9.56 22.37 -9.76
N LEU A 365 -10.50 21.55 -10.19
CA LEU A 365 -10.55 20.95 -11.50
C LEU A 365 -11.93 21.26 -12.10
N ASP A 366 -11.94 21.79 -13.32
CA ASP A 366 -13.18 22.09 -14.05
C ASP A 366 -13.94 20.83 -14.50
N MET A 367 -13.42 19.64 -14.15
CA MET A 367 -14.01 18.35 -14.52
C MET A 367 -14.06 17.38 -13.34
N LYS A 368 -15.10 16.54 -13.33
CA LYS A 368 -15.27 15.47 -12.35
C LYS A 368 -14.46 14.25 -12.76
N LEU A 369 -13.56 13.81 -11.90
CA LEU A 369 -12.67 12.70 -12.19
C LEU A 369 -13.32 11.34 -11.94
N GLN A 370 -13.05 10.41 -12.85
CA GLN A 370 -13.34 9.00 -12.63
C GLN A 370 -12.09 8.24 -12.16
N ALA A 371 -10.93 8.61 -12.67
CA ALA A 371 -9.67 7.95 -12.33
C ALA A 371 -8.49 8.92 -12.45
N PHE A 372 -7.42 8.58 -11.73
CA PHE A 372 -6.12 9.21 -11.86
C PHE A 372 -5.02 8.16 -11.78
N ALA A 373 -3.85 8.49 -12.29
CA ALA A 373 -2.66 7.68 -12.18
C ALA A 373 -1.43 8.56 -11.96
N VAL A 374 -0.62 8.20 -10.98
CA VAL A 374 0.65 8.85 -10.69
C VAL A 374 1.70 7.81 -10.33
N ILE A 375 2.99 8.15 -10.43
CA ILE A 375 4.07 7.36 -9.85
C ILE A 375 4.66 8.17 -8.71
N SER A 376 4.95 7.52 -7.59
CA SER A 376 5.56 8.18 -6.42
C SER A 376 6.84 8.90 -6.83
N GLY A 377 6.97 10.17 -6.43
CA GLY A 377 8.09 11.04 -6.82
C GLY A 377 7.97 11.68 -8.21
N SER A 378 6.84 11.52 -8.90
CA SER A 378 6.57 12.24 -10.15
C SER A 378 6.04 13.65 -9.88
N GLU A 379 6.43 14.58 -10.76
CA GLU A 379 5.90 15.94 -10.83
C GLU A 379 4.60 16.02 -11.63
N PHE A 380 4.20 14.95 -12.31
CA PHE A 380 3.01 14.91 -13.15
C PHE A 380 1.98 13.92 -12.62
N VAL A 381 0.71 14.32 -12.73
CA VAL A 381 -0.43 13.44 -12.48
C VAL A 381 -1.27 13.35 -13.72
N TRP A 382 -1.60 12.12 -14.07
CA TRP A 382 -2.50 11.80 -15.16
C TRP A 382 -3.90 11.68 -14.59
N ILE A 383 -4.86 12.41 -15.15
CA ILE A 383 -6.25 12.39 -14.70
C ILE A 383 -7.20 12.22 -15.88
N THR A 384 -8.37 11.64 -15.62
CA THR A 384 -9.41 11.43 -16.64
C THR A 384 -10.79 11.47 -16.00
N ASP A 385 -11.75 11.99 -16.75
CA ASP A 385 -13.18 11.94 -16.46
C ASP A 385 -13.84 10.61 -16.92
N GLY A 386 -13.05 9.71 -17.53
CA GLY A 386 -13.53 8.45 -18.10
C GLY A 386 -14.22 8.57 -19.46
N ALA A 387 -14.24 9.78 -20.03
CA ALA A 387 -14.67 10.01 -21.39
C ALA A 387 -13.49 9.77 -22.35
N TYR A 388 -13.28 10.68 -23.29
CA TYR A 388 -12.33 10.55 -24.39
C TYR A 388 -11.08 11.41 -24.19
N SER A 389 -10.75 11.79 -22.96
CA SER A 389 -9.59 12.62 -22.67
C SER A 389 -8.79 12.13 -21.46
N VAL A 390 -7.48 12.32 -21.57
CA VAL A 390 -6.52 12.16 -20.48
C VAL A 390 -5.77 13.48 -20.35
N HIS A 391 -5.83 14.08 -19.17
CA HIS A 391 -5.19 15.35 -18.87
C HIS A 391 -3.94 15.10 -18.03
N VAL A 392 -2.88 15.81 -18.35
CA VAL A 392 -1.61 15.79 -17.64
C VAL A 392 -1.53 17.06 -16.83
N MET A 393 -1.52 16.91 -15.52
CA MET A 393 -1.45 18.02 -14.58
C MET A 393 -0.05 18.11 -13.98
N SER A 394 0.48 19.33 -13.88
CA SER A 394 1.74 19.61 -13.18
C SER A 394 1.47 19.80 -11.68
N MET A 395 2.18 19.06 -10.84
CA MET A 395 2.16 19.22 -9.38
C MET A 395 3.28 20.13 -8.83
N ILE A 396 4.12 20.70 -9.70
CA ILE A 396 5.29 21.50 -9.31
C ILE A 396 4.88 22.71 -8.45
N ASP A 397 3.74 23.33 -8.76
CA ASP A 397 3.23 24.50 -8.03
C ASP A 397 2.64 24.16 -6.65
N ILE A 398 2.49 22.87 -6.32
CA ILE A 398 1.83 22.39 -5.10
C ILE A 398 2.84 21.81 -4.10
N ILE A 399 4.00 21.36 -4.57
CA ILE A 399 5.02 20.68 -3.75
C ILE A 399 5.96 21.69 -3.04
N SER A 400 5.82 23.00 -3.26
CA SER A 400 6.60 24.04 -2.57
C SER A 400 5.85 24.66 -1.37
N PRO A 401 6.19 24.26 -0.13
CA PRO A 401 5.87 25.06 1.03
C PRO A 401 7.15 25.52 1.73
N ASP A 402 8.06 26.20 1.01
CA ASP A 402 8.97 27.14 1.70
C ASP A 402 8.24 28.48 1.76
N LYS A 403 7.28 28.56 2.69
CA LYS A 403 6.87 29.84 3.25
C LYS A 403 7.41 29.89 4.66
N ASP A 404 8.37 30.78 4.85
CA ASP A 404 8.92 31.17 6.13
C ASP A 404 7.81 31.35 7.17
N ASP A 405 8.14 30.97 8.40
CA ASP A 405 7.35 31.22 9.61
C ASP A 405 6.75 32.64 9.59
N ASN A 406 5.48 32.72 9.98
CA ASN A 406 4.63 33.91 10.15
C ASN A 406 3.63 34.17 9.00
N ASP A 407 2.57 33.36 8.93
CA ASP A 407 1.26 34.01 8.92
C ASP A 407 0.17 33.10 9.48
N LYS A 408 -0.60 33.67 10.40
CA LYS A 408 -1.80 33.09 10.99
C LYS A 408 -2.95 33.35 10.02
N ASP A 409 -3.29 32.35 9.22
CA ASP A 409 -4.64 32.06 8.73
C ASP A 409 -4.58 30.78 7.90
N VAL A 410 -5.02 29.65 8.48
CA VAL A 410 -5.14 28.37 7.76
C VAL A 410 -6.39 28.45 6.89
N LYS A 411 -6.28 29.19 5.79
CA LYS A 411 -7.30 29.21 4.73
C LYS A 411 -7.04 27.99 3.85
N GLU A 412 -8.04 27.14 3.67
CA GLU A 412 -8.00 26.04 2.70
C GLU A 412 -7.52 26.62 1.36
N MET A 413 -6.27 26.32 0.98
CA MET A 413 -5.66 26.91 -0.19
C MET A 413 -6.11 26.09 -1.41
N LYS A 414 -7.25 26.49 -1.96
CA LYS A 414 -7.76 25.98 -3.22
C LYS A 414 -6.68 26.22 -4.28
N THR A 415 -6.02 25.14 -4.71
CA THR A 415 -4.91 25.22 -5.66
C THR A 415 -5.45 24.83 -7.02
N ILE A 416 -5.43 25.76 -7.97
CA ILE A 416 -5.91 25.52 -9.33
C ILE A 416 -4.84 24.71 -10.06
N LEU A 417 -5.16 23.48 -10.48
CA LEU A 417 -4.28 22.71 -11.34
C LEU A 417 -4.53 23.08 -12.80
N SER A 418 -3.48 23.58 -13.44
CA SER A 418 -3.50 23.80 -14.88
C SER A 418 -3.05 22.54 -15.61
N ALA A 419 -3.81 22.16 -16.64
CA ALA A 419 -3.41 21.09 -17.54
C ALA A 419 -2.17 21.53 -18.33
N ALA A 420 -1.06 20.83 -18.12
CA ALA A 420 0.12 20.96 -18.96
C ALA A 420 -0.16 20.43 -20.37
N GLN A 421 -0.97 19.38 -20.47
CA GLN A 421 -1.35 18.78 -21.75
C GLN A 421 -2.68 18.02 -21.66
N VAL A 422 -3.37 17.91 -22.80
CA VAL A 422 -4.57 17.08 -22.95
C VAL A 422 -4.37 16.15 -24.13
N ILE A 423 -4.68 14.87 -23.94
CA ILE A 423 -4.61 13.82 -24.95
C ILE A 423 -6.03 13.31 -25.19
N PHE A 424 -6.50 13.36 -26.43
CA PHE A 424 -7.77 12.77 -26.81
C PHE A 424 -7.59 11.31 -27.20
N THR A 425 -8.39 10.44 -26.60
CA THR A 425 -8.41 8.99 -26.85
C THR A 425 -9.51 8.66 -27.85
N SER A 426 -9.32 7.62 -28.65
CA SER A 426 -10.34 7.17 -29.61
C SER A 426 -11.50 6.42 -28.94
N GLU A 427 -11.31 6.00 -27.69
CA GLU A 427 -12.26 5.20 -26.91
C GLU A 427 -12.42 5.79 -25.51
N LYS A 428 -13.55 5.47 -24.84
CA LYS A 428 -13.74 5.84 -23.45
C LYS A 428 -12.71 5.17 -22.55
N VAL A 429 -12.11 5.95 -21.65
CA VAL A 429 -11.11 5.47 -20.71
C VAL A 429 -11.78 4.67 -19.59
N GLN A 430 -11.49 3.37 -19.50
CA GLN A 430 -12.01 2.50 -18.44
C GLN A 430 -11.07 2.39 -17.25
N HIS A 431 -9.77 2.32 -17.53
CA HIS A 431 -8.74 2.16 -16.51
C HIS A 431 -7.44 2.81 -16.99
N MET A 432 -6.65 3.32 -16.05
CA MET A 432 -5.41 4.02 -16.36
C MET A 432 -4.33 3.69 -15.33
N VAL A 433 -3.10 3.47 -15.80
CA VAL A 433 -1.96 3.19 -14.94
C VAL A 433 -0.74 3.94 -15.44
N ALA A 434 -0.04 4.64 -14.56
CA ALA A 434 1.19 5.35 -14.90
C ALA A 434 2.34 4.33 -15.08
N LEU A 435 3.07 4.47 -16.19
CA LEU A 435 4.24 3.65 -16.54
C LEU A 435 5.55 4.33 -16.13
N SER A 436 5.59 5.65 -16.28
CA SER A 436 6.66 6.52 -15.80
C SER A 436 6.07 7.91 -15.48
N ALA A 437 6.88 8.86 -15.04
CA ALA A 437 6.43 10.23 -14.87
C ALA A 437 5.78 10.79 -16.16
N ASN A 438 6.33 10.40 -17.31
CA ASN A 438 5.95 10.95 -18.62
C ASN A 438 5.22 9.93 -19.50
N ALA A 439 4.79 8.78 -18.97
CA ALA A 439 4.10 7.77 -19.75
C ALA A 439 2.96 7.12 -18.96
N VAL A 440 1.87 6.84 -19.67
CA VAL A 440 0.66 6.24 -19.12
C VAL A 440 0.13 5.15 -20.04
N LEU A 441 -0.42 4.11 -19.42
CA LEU A 441 -1.15 3.03 -20.08
C LEU A 441 -2.64 3.25 -19.85
N VAL A 442 -3.40 3.30 -20.94
CA VAL A 442 -4.84 3.55 -20.96
C VAL A 442 -5.55 2.33 -21.51
N LEU A 443 -6.47 1.78 -20.71
CA LEU A 443 -7.41 0.75 -21.15
C LEU A 443 -8.65 1.46 -21.69
N GLY A 444 -8.84 1.37 -23.01
CA GLY A 444 -10.09 1.72 -23.68
C GLY A 444 -11.12 0.60 -23.58
N GLN A 445 -12.25 0.78 -24.23
CA GLN A 445 -13.33 -0.21 -24.26
C GLN A 445 -12.95 -1.50 -25.00
N THR A 446 -12.08 -1.40 -26.01
CA THR A 446 -11.66 -2.54 -26.83
C THR A 446 -10.15 -2.73 -26.85
N SER A 447 -9.41 -1.63 -26.71
CA SER A 447 -7.97 -1.59 -27.00
C SER A 447 -7.17 -0.99 -25.85
N VAL A 448 -5.90 -1.36 -25.76
CA VAL A 448 -4.94 -0.76 -24.82
C VAL A 448 -4.04 0.20 -25.58
N PHE A 449 -3.86 1.40 -25.05
CA PHE A 449 -3.02 2.45 -25.63
C PHE A 449 -1.94 2.85 -24.64
N ALA A 450 -0.70 3.02 -25.12
CA ALA A 450 0.35 3.66 -24.37
C ALA A 450 0.57 5.07 -24.92
N TYR A 451 0.57 6.05 -24.03
CA TYR A 451 0.88 7.44 -24.34
C TYR A 451 2.13 7.86 -23.58
N SER A 452 2.98 8.66 -24.23
CA SER A 452 4.10 9.30 -23.56
C SER A 452 4.32 10.72 -24.05
N ILE A 453 4.87 11.54 -23.16
CA ILE A 453 5.22 12.92 -23.41
C ILE A 453 6.73 13.05 -23.49
N LEU A 454 7.20 13.77 -24.50
CA LEU A 454 8.60 14.06 -24.79
C LEU A 454 8.93 15.53 -24.56
#